data_AF-A0A4R4MY74-F1
#
_entry.id   AF-A0A4R4MY74-F1
#
_cell.length_a   1.000
_cell.length_b   1.000
_cell.length_c   1.000
_cell.angle_alpha   90.00
_cell.angle_beta   90.00
_cell.angle_gamma   90.00
#
_symmetry.space_group_name_H-M   'P 1'
#
loop_
_entity.id
_entity.type
_entity.pdbx_description
1 polymer ?
#
loop_
_entity_poly.entity_id
_entity_poly.type
_entity_poly.pdbx_seq_one_letter_code
_entity_poly.pdbx_strand_id
1 'polypeptide(L)'
;MDEFPYLADRSPELPSAIQALYDRRGPRKGHPPFKLILCGSAISIMSSLLAGDQALRGRAVLDLRIGQFRFRDAATYWETDPHTAFLIDAVLGGAPGYRDIVGDPPEPGAEGLLHWLERSILNPSHVLFTEPDYLLEIPRPDRPAGHQRSGDGAGPRRVGTLA
;
A
#
# COMPACT_ATOMS: atom_id res chain seq x y z
N MET A 1 -5.42 -7.07 -10.75
CA MET A 1 -5.33 -8.17 -9.78
C MET A 1 -4.70 -7.59 -8.54
N ASP A 2 -5.52 -7.38 -7.51
CA ASP A 2 -5.03 -6.85 -6.24
C ASP A 2 -4.47 -7.98 -5.38
N GLU A 3 -3.51 -7.63 -4.54
CA GLU A 3 -2.72 -8.55 -3.70
C GLU A 3 -2.22 -9.79 -4.48
N PHE A 4 -1.65 -9.55 -5.66
CA PHE A 4 -1.08 -10.58 -6.52
C PHE A 4 -0.08 -11.52 -5.82
N PRO A 5 0.79 -11.05 -4.89
CA PRO A 5 1.65 -11.94 -4.12
C PRO A 5 0.89 -13.04 -3.39
N TYR A 6 -0.26 -12.71 -2.77
CA TYR A 6 -1.11 -13.69 -2.11
C TYR A 6 -1.76 -14.67 -3.10
N LEU A 7 -2.19 -14.16 -4.26
CA LEU A 7 -2.75 -15.02 -5.31
C LEU A 7 -1.70 -15.99 -5.86
N ALA A 8 -0.48 -15.51 -6.08
CA ALA A 8 0.63 -16.33 -6.57
C ALA A 8 1.09 -17.38 -5.55
N ASP A 9 1.02 -17.08 -4.26
CA ASP A 9 1.29 -18.05 -3.18
C ASP A 9 0.26 -19.20 -3.19
N ARG A 10 -1.03 -18.88 -3.40
CA ARG A 10 -2.11 -19.88 -3.49
C ARG A 10 -2.13 -20.64 -4.81
N SER A 11 -1.60 -20.07 -5.88
CA SER A 11 -1.59 -20.65 -7.22
C SER A 11 -0.26 -20.31 -7.94
N PRO A 12 0.80 -21.11 -7.72
CA PRO A 12 2.14 -20.86 -8.24
C PRO A 12 2.24 -20.79 -9.77
N GLU A 13 1.28 -21.38 -10.49
CA GLU A 13 1.15 -21.33 -11.94
C GLU A 13 0.66 -19.99 -12.51
N LEU A 14 0.10 -19.10 -11.68
CA LEU A 14 -0.46 -17.81 -12.14
C LEU A 14 0.54 -16.92 -12.90
N PRO A 15 1.80 -16.72 -12.43
CA PRO A 15 2.78 -15.92 -13.16
C PRO A 15 3.04 -16.46 -14.57
N SER A 16 3.17 -17.77 -14.73
CA SER A 16 3.38 -18.42 -16.03
C SER A 16 2.14 -18.33 -16.93
N ALA A 17 0.94 -18.45 -16.37
CA ALA A 17 -0.31 -18.28 -17.12
C ALA A 17 -0.46 -16.85 -17.65
N ILE A 18 -0.12 -15.84 -16.83
CA ILE A 18 -0.11 -14.43 -17.23
C ILE A 18 0.93 -14.18 -18.32
N GLN A 19 2.13 -14.75 -18.19
CA GLN A 19 3.15 -14.67 -19.23
C GLN A 19 2.66 -15.26 -20.55
N ALA A 20 2.06 -16.46 -20.53
CA ALA A 20 1.53 -17.10 -21.73
C ALA A 20 0.39 -16.27 -22.36
N LEU A 21 -0.45 -15.63 -21.54
CA LEU A 21 -1.49 -14.71 -22.01
C LEU A 21 -0.88 -13.47 -22.69
N TYR A 22 0.14 -12.87 -22.08
CA TYR A 22 0.86 -11.74 -22.64
C TYR A 22 1.54 -12.09 -23.97
N ASP A 23 2.27 -13.20 -24.02
CA ASP A 23 2.97 -13.65 -25.23
C ASP A 23 1.99 -13.97 -26.38
N ARG A 24 0.76 -14.39 -26.06
CA ARG A 24 -0.31 -14.64 -27.04
C ARG A 24 -1.01 -13.36 -27.51
N ARG A 25 -1.33 -12.44 -26.61
CA ARG A 25 -2.19 -11.26 -26.88
C ARG A 25 -1.44 -9.93 -26.95
N GLY A 26 -0.12 -9.96 -26.84
CA GLY A 26 0.69 -8.75 -26.76
C GLY A 26 0.49 -7.77 -27.93
N PRO A 27 0.92 -6.51 -27.76
CA PRO A 27 0.51 -5.36 -28.57
C PRO A 27 0.73 -5.47 -30.10
N ARG A 28 1.55 -6.43 -30.55
CA ARG A 28 1.91 -6.63 -31.95
C ARG A 28 0.99 -7.58 -32.74
N LYS A 29 0.00 -8.23 -32.12
CA LYS A 29 -0.71 -9.37 -32.74
C LYS A 29 -2.11 -9.10 -33.31
N GLY A 30 -2.49 -7.84 -33.53
CA GLY A 30 -3.78 -7.50 -34.17
C GLY A 30 -5.02 -7.88 -33.33
N HIS A 31 -4.82 -8.20 -32.05
CA HIS A 31 -5.86 -8.38 -31.06
C HIS A 31 -6.23 -7.03 -30.42
N PRO A 32 -7.44 -6.89 -29.84
CA PRO A 32 -7.77 -5.69 -29.07
C PRO A 32 -6.75 -5.49 -27.94
N PRO A 33 -6.37 -4.23 -27.64
CA PRO A 33 -5.40 -3.93 -26.60
C PRO A 33 -5.85 -4.49 -25.25
N PHE A 34 -4.98 -5.23 -24.58
CA PHE A 34 -5.24 -5.84 -23.28
C PHE A 34 -4.29 -5.23 -22.25
N LYS A 35 -4.83 -4.59 -21.20
CA LYS A 35 -4.03 -4.07 -20.10
C LYS A 35 -4.28 -4.88 -18.84
N LEU A 36 -3.22 -5.30 -18.17
CA LEU A 36 -3.29 -6.00 -16.90
C LEU A 36 -2.53 -5.22 -15.84
N ILE A 37 -3.23 -4.84 -14.78
CA ILE A 37 -2.63 -4.18 -13.62
C ILE A 37 -2.49 -5.22 -12.51
N LEU A 38 -1.29 -5.35 -11.97
CA LEU A 38 -0.95 -6.19 -10.83
C LEU A 38 -0.58 -5.29 -9.65
N CYS A 39 -1.23 -5.48 -8.51
CA CYS A 39 -1.00 -4.71 -7.29
C CYS A 39 -0.61 -5.66 -6.14
N GLY A 40 0.15 -5.16 -5.18
CA GLY A 40 0.45 -5.90 -3.96
C GLY A 40 1.24 -5.09 -2.94
N SER A 41 1.04 -5.43 -1.67
CA SER A 41 1.75 -4.84 -0.52
C SER A 41 3.13 -5.49 -0.29
N ALA A 42 3.32 -6.76 -0.68
CA ALA A 42 4.59 -7.45 -0.56
C ALA A 42 5.62 -6.98 -1.62
N ILE A 43 6.24 -5.82 -1.35
CA ILE A 43 7.14 -5.14 -2.30
C ILE A 43 8.29 -6.05 -2.77
N SER A 44 8.88 -6.86 -1.90
CA SER A 44 9.99 -7.75 -2.27
C SER A 44 9.55 -8.79 -3.32
N ILE A 45 8.39 -9.41 -3.13
CA ILE A 45 7.78 -10.36 -4.07
C ILE A 45 7.39 -9.65 -5.36
N MET A 46 6.74 -8.48 -5.26
CA MET A 46 6.41 -7.68 -6.45
C MET A 46 7.66 -7.28 -7.24
N SER A 47 8.78 -7.03 -6.56
CA SER A 47 10.07 -6.71 -7.20
C SER A 47 10.71 -7.93 -7.85
N SER A 48 10.62 -9.10 -7.23
CA SER A 48 11.20 -10.32 -7.79
C SER A 48 10.50 -10.72 -9.09
N LEU A 49 9.18 -10.54 -9.21
CA LEU A 49 8.43 -10.84 -10.43
C LEU A 49 8.96 -10.14 -11.69
N LEU A 50 9.63 -8.99 -11.53
CA LEU A 50 10.19 -8.18 -12.61
C LEU A 50 11.71 -8.35 -12.77
N ALA A 51 12.36 -9.05 -11.83
CA ALA A 51 13.81 -9.22 -11.77
C ALA A 51 14.30 -10.48 -12.50
N GLY A 52 15.62 -10.55 -12.73
CA GLY A 52 16.33 -11.79 -13.09
C GLY A 52 15.88 -12.48 -14.38
N ASP A 53 15.33 -13.68 -14.26
CA ASP A 53 14.83 -14.57 -15.32
C ASP A 53 13.30 -14.80 -15.20
N GLN A 54 12.63 -13.99 -14.38
CA GLN A 54 11.26 -14.25 -13.97
C GLN A 54 10.24 -13.99 -15.09
N ALA A 55 9.09 -14.66 -14.97
CA ALA A 55 8.06 -14.76 -16.02
C ALA A 55 7.62 -13.40 -16.61
N LEU A 56 7.61 -12.34 -15.81
CA LEU A 56 7.13 -11.02 -16.20
C LEU A 56 8.26 -10.03 -16.52
N ARG A 57 9.52 -10.48 -16.53
CA ARG A 57 10.65 -9.64 -16.90
C ARG A 57 10.50 -9.06 -18.30
N GLY A 58 10.73 -7.75 -18.41
CA GLY A 58 10.68 -7.02 -19.69
C GLY A 58 9.28 -6.89 -20.29
N ARG A 59 8.24 -7.38 -19.59
CA ARG A 59 6.83 -7.31 -20.04
C ARG A 59 6.04 -6.24 -19.29
N ALA A 60 6.52 -5.80 -18.12
CA ALA A 60 5.98 -4.65 -17.40
C ALA A 60 6.36 -3.35 -18.12
N VAL A 61 5.34 -2.55 -18.40
CA VAL A 61 5.45 -1.23 -19.03
C VAL A 61 5.50 -0.12 -17.99
N LEU A 62 4.82 -0.32 -16.86
CA LEU A 62 4.89 0.58 -15.71
C LEU A 62 5.18 -0.22 -14.46
N ASP A 63 6.08 0.31 -13.65
CA ASP A 63 6.39 -0.19 -12.34
C ASP A 63 6.39 1.00 -11.37
N LEU A 64 5.28 1.15 -10.65
CA LEU A 64 5.00 2.30 -9.79
C LEU A 64 5.03 1.86 -8.33
N ARG A 65 5.85 2.53 -7.52
CA ARG A 65 5.79 2.42 -6.06
C ARG A 65 5.00 3.59 -5.50
N ILE A 66 3.86 3.30 -4.90
CA ILE A 66 3.03 4.26 -4.17
C ILE A 66 3.61 4.37 -2.76
N GLY A 67 4.17 5.53 -2.44
CA GLY A 67 4.69 5.85 -1.12
C GLY A 67 3.67 6.56 -0.24
N GLN A 68 4.06 6.81 1.00
CA GLN A 68 3.37 7.76 1.88
C GLN A 68 3.41 9.17 1.29
N PHE A 69 2.49 10.03 1.72
CA PHE A 69 2.48 11.41 1.28
C PHE A 69 3.78 12.13 1.64
N ARG A 70 4.19 13.06 0.79
CA ARG A 70 5.17 14.06 1.17
C ARG A 70 4.44 15.15 1.95
N PHE A 71 5.20 15.88 2.76
CA PHE A 71 4.71 17.01 3.56
C PHE A 71 3.71 17.94 2.83
N ARG A 72 4.00 18.30 1.57
CA ARG A 72 3.12 19.18 0.77
C ARG A 72 1.84 18.49 0.32
N ASP A 73 1.95 17.23 -0.07
CA ASP A 73 0.80 16.42 -0.48
C ASP A 73 -0.12 16.16 0.71
N ALA A 74 0.44 15.98 1.91
CA ALA A 74 -0.30 15.87 3.16
C ALA A 74 -1.11 17.16 3.42
N ALA A 75 -0.53 18.35 3.26
CA ALA A 75 -1.26 19.60 3.45
C ALA A 75 -2.44 19.75 2.48
N THR A 76 -2.24 19.39 1.20
CA THR A 76 -3.33 19.36 0.22
C THR A 76 -4.38 18.31 0.54
N TYR A 77 -3.96 17.12 0.95
CA TYR A 77 -4.86 16.02 1.30
C TYR A 77 -5.72 16.36 2.52
N TRP A 78 -5.11 16.90 3.59
CA TRP A 78 -5.81 17.26 4.83
C TRP A 78 -6.53 18.60 4.75
N GLU A 79 -6.40 19.35 3.66
CA GLU A 79 -7.05 20.67 3.47
C GLU A 79 -6.77 21.65 4.63
N THR A 80 -5.55 21.60 5.17
CA THR A 80 -5.13 22.38 6.34
C THR A 80 -3.81 23.11 6.08
N ASP A 81 -3.40 23.98 7.00
CA ASP A 81 -2.15 24.70 6.87
C ASP A 81 -0.94 23.74 6.93
N PRO A 82 0.19 24.10 6.30
CA PRO A 82 1.35 23.22 6.26
C PRO A 82 1.84 22.81 7.65
N HIS A 83 1.81 23.67 8.65
CA HIS A 83 2.31 23.31 9.98
C HIS A 83 1.41 22.24 10.63
N THR A 84 0.10 22.39 10.56
CA THR A 84 -0.85 21.39 11.06
C THR A 84 -0.72 20.05 10.31
N ALA A 85 -0.59 20.10 8.98
CA ALA A 85 -0.38 18.91 8.17
C ALA A 85 0.92 18.16 8.53
N PHE A 86 2.00 18.88 8.87
CA PHE A 86 3.24 18.28 9.37
C PHE A 86 2.99 17.47 10.64
N LEU A 87 2.22 18.02 11.58
CA LEU A 87 1.96 17.36 12.86
C LEU A 87 1.09 16.12 12.69
N ILE A 88 0.08 16.19 11.81
CA ILE A 88 -0.73 15.01 11.45
C ILE A 88 0.17 13.93 10.82
N ASP A 89 1.03 14.32 9.88
CA ASP A 89 1.97 13.40 9.22
C ASP A 89 2.97 12.78 10.21
N ALA A 90 3.49 13.57 11.15
CA ALA A 90 4.40 13.10 12.19
C ALA A 90 3.74 12.08 13.15
N VAL A 91 2.43 12.19 13.35
CA VAL A 91 1.66 11.31 14.21
C VAL A 91 1.18 10.05 13.48
N LEU A 92 0.68 10.18 12.25
CA LEU A 92 0.08 9.08 11.47
C LEU A 92 1.06 8.41 10.50
N GLY A 93 2.26 8.96 10.33
CA GLY A 93 3.27 8.44 9.40
C GLY A 93 2.88 8.58 7.93
N GLY A 94 2.02 9.54 7.56
CA GLY A 94 1.76 9.90 6.16
C GLY A 94 0.95 8.90 5.33
N ALA A 95 0.32 7.91 5.97
CA ALA A 95 -0.57 6.99 5.28
C ALA A 95 -1.99 7.59 5.11
N PRO A 96 -2.49 7.74 3.86
CA PRO A 96 -3.80 8.34 3.61
C PRO A 96 -4.97 7.63 4.31
N GLY A 97 -4.88 6.30 4.44
CA GLY A 97 -5.97 5.47 4.96
C GLY A 97 -6.42 5.83 6.37
N TYR A 98 -5.59 6.54 7.14
CA TYR A 98 -5.97 6.95 8.49
C TYR A 98 -7.02 8.06 8.52
N ARG A 99 -7.24 8.84 7.44
CA ARG A 99 -8.25 9.91 7.42
C ARG A 99 -9.66 9.39 7.67
N ASP A 100 -10.02 8.25 7.08
CA ASP A 100 -11.33 7.63 7.28
C ASP A 100 -11.53 7.14 8.72
N ILE A 101 -10.44 6.97 9.46
CA ILE A 101 -10.43 6.48 10.84
C ILE A 101 -10.47 7.66 11.82
N VAL A 102 -9.60 8.66 11.65
CA VAL A 102 -9.45 9.81 12.57
C VAL A 102 -10.41 10.96 12.27
N GLY A 103 -11.03 10.96 11.09
CA GLY A 103 -11.94 12.01 10.63
C GLY A 103 -11.25 13.31 10.23
N ASP A 104 -11.94 14.43 10.43
CA ASP A 104 -11.49 15.76 10.03
C ASP A 104 -10.18 16.18 10.74
N PRO A 105 -9.33 16.98 10.07
CA PRO A 105 -8.09 17.48 10.65
C PRO A 105 -8.35 18.33 11.91
N PRO A 106 -7.36 18.44 12.81
CA PRO A 106 -7.41 19.39 13.92
C PRO A 106 -7.56 20.84 13.44
N GLU A 107 -8.20 21.66 14.27
CA GLU A 107 -8.08 23.10 14.13
C GLU A 107 -6.61 23.54 14.28
N PRO A 108 -6.15 24.55 13.53
CA PRO A 108 -4.78 25.04 13.64
C PRO A 108 -4.43 25.48 15.05
N GLY A 109 -3.27 25.05 15.55
CA GLY A 109 -2.75 25.41 16.87
C GLY A 109 -2.60 24.22 17.81
N ALA A 110 -1.93 24.46 18.94
CA ALA A 110 -1.59 23.40 19.89
C ALA A 110 -2.83 22.78 20.55
N GLU A 111 -3.81 23.61 20.90
CA GLU A 111 -5.05 23.15 21.56
C GLU A 111 -5.91 22.30 20.62
N GLY A 112 -6.07 22.72 19.36
CA GLY A 112 -6.79 21.94 18.35
C GLY A 112 -6.15 20.58 18.07
N LEU A 113 -4.81 20.52 18.03
CA LEU A 113 -4.08 19.27 17.92
C LEU A 113 -4.30 18.37 19.14
N LEU A 114 -4.20 18.90 20.36
CA LEU A 114 -4.39 18.11 21.59
C LEU A 114 -5.81 17.52 21.64
N HIS A 115 -6.83 18.31 21.36
CA HIS A 115 -8.21 17.84 21.31
C HIS A 115 -8.41 16.74 20.27
N TRP A 116 -7.78 16.89 19.10
CA TRP A 116 -7.81 15.87 18.05
C TRP A 116 -7.11 14.58 18.46
N LEU A 117 -5.97 14.66 19.15
CA LEU A 117 -5.27 13.48 19.68
C LEU A 117 -6.10 12.76 20.74
N GLU A 118 -6.72 13.51 21.66
CA GLU A 118 -7.57 12.97 22.73
C GLU A 118 -8.76 12.19 22.20
N ARG A 119 -9.41 12.67 21.13
CA ARG A 119 -10.57 11.99 20.54
C ARG A 119 -10.20 10.82 19.62
N SER A 120 -8.99 10.81 19.08
CA SER A 120 -8.51 9.82 18.11
C SER A 120 -7.53 8.82 18.72
N ILE A 121 -6.23 9.04 18.61
CA ILE A 121 -5.17 8.06 18.91
C ILE A 121 -5.03 7.82 20.41
N LEU A 122 -5.30 8.82 21.25
CA LEU A 122 -5.21 8.69 22.71
C LEU A 122 -6.52 8.20 23.34
N ASN A 123 -7.56 7.97 22.55
CA ASN A 123 -8.84 7.45 23.02
C ASN A 123 -8.78 5.91 23.12
N PRO A 124 -8.89 5.30 24.31
CA PRO A 124 -8.82 3.85 24.47
C PRO A 124 -9.89 3.06 23.71
N SER A 125 -11.00 3.71 23.35
CA SER A 125 -12.08 3.09 22.57
C SER A 125 -11.84 3.12 21.05
N HIS A 126 -10.79 3.81 20.60
CA HIS A 126 -10.50 4.03 19.19
C HIS A 126 -9.57 2.95 18.63
N VAL A 127 -9.80 2.53 17.39
CA VAL A 127 -9.06 1.41 16.77
C VAL A 127 -7.54 1.60 16.75
N LEU A 128 -7.09 2.85 16.57
CA LEU A 128 -5.67 3.20 16.55
C LEU A 128 -4.98 3.09 17.91
N PHE A 129 -5.72 3.08 19.02
CA PHE A 129 -5.13 2.95 20.36
C PHE A 129 -4.51 1.56 20.57
N THR A 130 -5.15 0.53 20.02
CA THR A 130 -4.67 -0.86 20.12
C THR A 130 -3.76 -1.28 18.97
N GLU A 131 -3.68 -0.49 17.91
CA GLU A 131 -2.88 -0.82 16.72
C GLU A 131 -1.40 -1.11 17.03
N PRO A 132 -0.70 -0.37 17.91
CA PRO A 132 0.69 -0.68 18.24
C PRO A 132 0.88 -2.09 18.80
N ASP A 133 -0.06 -2.57 19.63
CA ASP A 133 0.01 -3.91 20.20
C ASP A 133 -0.12 -4.97 19.09
N TYR A 134 -1.07 -4.78 18.16
CA TYR A 134 -1.21 -5.64 16.99
C TYR A 134 0.04 -5.61 16.10
N LEU A 135 0.62 -4.44 15.85
CA LEU A 135 1.82 -4.30 15.02
C LEU A 135 3.05 -4.99 15.65
N LEU A 136 3.12 -5.06 16.98
CA LEU A 136 4.17 -5.78 17.70
C LEU A 136 3.94 -7.30 17.72
N GLU A 137 2.67 -7.73 17.66
CA GLU A 137 2.30 -9.14 17.54
C GLU A 137 2.48 -9.70 16.13
N ILE A 138 2.45 -8.85 15.08
CA ILE A 138 2.74 -9.28 13.71
C ILE A 138 4.23 -9.66 13.61
N PRO A 139 4.55 -10.93 13.28
CA PRO A 139 5.93 -11.36 13.10
C PRO A 139 6.58 -10.52 12.01
N ARG A 140 7.69 -9.86 12.33
CA ARG A 140 8.52 -9.20 11.32
C ARG A 140 9.02 -10.27 10.31
N PRO A 141 9.05 -9.95 9.00
CA PRO A 141 9.33 -10.92 7.94
C PRO A 141 10.78 -11.46 7.90
N ASP A 142 11.59 -11.17 8.91
CA ASP A 142 12.93 -11.75 9.12
C ASP A 142 12.92 -13.07 9.92
N ARG A 143 11.73 -13.66 10.20
CA ARG A 143 11.60 -15.03 10.74
C ARG A 143 10.76 -15.93 9.83
N PRO A 144 11.22 -17.16 9.50
CA PRO A 144 10.45 -18.05 8.65
C PRO A 144 9.26 -18.69 9.39
N ALA A 145 8.12 -18.64 8.69
CA ALA A 145 6.93 -19.48 8.70
C ALA A 145 6.01 -19.50 9.93
N GLY A 146 4.79 -19.00 9.71
CA GLY A 146 3.60 -19.37 10.49
C GLY A 146 2.46 -18.39 10.26
N HIS A 147 1.63 -18.67 9.25
CA HIS A 147 0.24 -18.19 9.06
C HIS A 147 -0.24 -17.05 9.98
N GLN A 148 -0.56 -15.88 9.44
CA GLN A 148 -1.57 -15.01 10.06
C GLN A 148 -2.21 -14.07 9.02
N ARG A 149 -3.48 -13.76 9.28
CA ARG A 149 -4.49 -13.18 8.39
C ARG A 149 -4.33 -11.68 8.12
N SER A 150 -4.96 -11.28 7.02
CA SER A 150 -5.24 -9.93 6.54
C SER A 150 -5.42 -8.86 7.62
N GLY A 151 -4.41 -8.01 7.76
CA GLY A 151 -4.57 -6.63 8.21
C GLY A 151 -4.24 -5.73 7.02
N ASP A 152 -5.26 -5.07 6.47
CA ASP A 152 -5.11 -4.08 5.41
C ASP A 152 -4.58 -2.78 6.02
N GLY A 153 -3.32 -2.81 6.44
CA GLY A 153 -2.58 -1.64 6.89
C GLY A 153 -2.04 -0.90 5.67
N ALA A 154 -2.28 0.41 5.60
CA ALA A 154 -1.89 1.32 4.52
C ALA A 154 -0.36 1.47 4.41
N GLY A 155 0.32 0.39 4.05
CA GLY A 155 1.73 0.35 3.69
C GLY A 155 1.95 0.73 2.22
N PRO A 156 3.19 1.06 1.82
CA PRO A 156 3.52 1.41 0.45
C PRO A 156 3.14 0.27 -0.50
N ARG A 157 2.23 0.52 -1.44
CA ARG A 157 1.78 -0.46 -2.45
C ARG A 157 2.58 -0.31 -3.73
N ARG A 158 2.83 -1.41 -4.43
CA ARG A 158 3.45 -1.37 -5.77
C ARG A 158 2.42 -1.77 -6.83
N VAL A 159 2.37 -1.01 -7.92
CA VAL A 159 1.48 -1.23 -9.07
C VAL A 159 2.34 -1.49 -10.30
N GLY A 160 2.23 -2.69 -10.84
CA GLY A 160 2.82 -3.07 -12.13
C GLY A 160 1.75 -3.07 -13.21
N THR A 161 1.97 -2.39 -14.34
CA THR A 161 1.09 -2.45 -15.51
C THR A 161 1.77 -3.22 -16.63
N LEU A 162 1.08 -4.22 -17.15
CA LEU A 162 1.38 -4.96 -18.37
C LEU A 162 0.48 -4.40 -19.49
N ALA A 163 1.05 -4.16 -20.68
CA ALA A 163 0.38 -3.53 -21.82
C ALA A 163 -0.07 -4.51 -22.92
#